data_AF-A0A4P7QHC5-F1
#
_entry.id   AF-A0A4P7QHC5-F1
#
_cell.length_a   1.000
_cell.length_b   1.000
_cell.length_c   1.000
_cell.angle_alpha   90.00
_cell.angle_beta   90.00
_cell.angle_gamma   90.00
#
_symmetry.space_group_name_H-M   'P 1'
#
loop_
_entity.id
_entity.type
_entity.pdbx_description
1 polymer ?
#
loop_
_entity_poly.entity_id
_entity_poly.type
_entity_poly.pdbx_seq_one_letter_code
_entity_poly.pdbx_strand_id
1 'polypeptide(L)'
;MVQSRCTIFGLGVRMMVAMMGQELFEHPLRQYKHYGISALKELTDVLGEPEQFEDSEPTPQQQEAIERAFESQPDGALAYDESTGLWILGDGDDINRMFADREEFVEALENGLDPEA
;
A
#
# COMPACT_ATOMS: atom_id res chain seq x y z
N MET A 1 7.18 -18.56 -51.92
CA MET A 1 7.91 -17.40 -51.36
C MET A 1 7.16 -16.92 -50.14
N VAL A 2 7.85 -16.95 -49.01
CA VAL A 2 7.44 -16.56 -47.66
C VAL A 2 7.00 -15.10 -47.64
N GLN A 3 5.90 -14.76 -46.94
CA GLN A 3 5.84 -13.62 -46.02
C GLN A 3 4.67 -13.82 -45.03
N SER A 4 4.99 -14.48 -43.91
CA SER A 4 4.24 -14.31 -42.66
C SER A 4 4.32 -12.84 -42.25
N ARG A 5 3.17 -12.18 -42.11
CA ARG A 5 3.06 -10.92 -41.38
C ARG A 5 2.43 -11.22 -40.03
N CYS A 6 3.29 -11.54 -39.07
CA CYS A 6 2.95 -11.56 -37.67
C CYS A 6 2.87 -10.09 -37.22
N THR A 7 1.64 -9.59 -37.06
CA THR A 7 1.40 -8.28 -36.45
C THR A 7 1.76 -8.40 -34.98
N ILE A 8 2.90 -7.83 -34.60
CA ILE A 8 3.34 -7.66 -33.21
C ILE A 8 2.40 -6.62 -32.59
N PHE A 9 1.28 -7.09 -32.04
CA PHE A 9 0.47 -6.31 -31.10
C PHE A 9 1.21 -6.26 -29.76
N GLY A 10 1.23 -5.08 -29.15
CA GLY A 10 2.09 -4.72 -28.02
C GLY A 10 2.09 -5.72 -26.86
N LEU A 11 3.22 -6.39 -26.69
CA LEU A 11 3.66 -6.98 -25.43
C LEU A 11 4.63 -5.99 -24.78
N GLY A 12 4.09 -4.97 -24.14
CA GLY A 12 4.89 -3.99 -23.38
C GLY A 12 4.31 -3.60 -22.04
N VAL A 13 3.04 -3.91 -21.76
CA VAL A 13 2.32 -3.52 -20.54
C VAL A 13 1.46 -4.69 -20.05
N ARG A 14 2.05 -5.88 -19.92
CA ARG A 14 1.35 -7.04 -19.34
C ARG A 14 2.23 -7.99 -18.53
N MET A 15 3.45 -7.56 -18.21
CA MET A 15 4.47 -8.38 -17.55
C MET A 15 4.93 -7.79 -16.20
N MET A 16 4.42 -6.62 -15.79
CA MET A 16 4.70 -6.03 -14.48
C MET A 16 3.66 -6.38 -13.40
N VAL A 17 2.48 -6.85 -13.78
CA VAL A 17 1.42 -7.24 -12.81
C VAL A 17 1.70 -8.63 -12.23
N ALA A 18 2.28 -9.55 -13.00
CA ALA A 18 2.51 -10.95 -12.65
C ALA A 18 3.66 -11.25 -11.66
N MET A 19 4.21 -10.22 -11.01
CA MET A 19 5.23 -10.36 -9.96
C MET A 19 4.82 -9.63 -8.67
N MET A 20 3.66 -8.97 -8.66
CA MET A 20 3.26 -8.15 -7.54
C MET A 20 2.74 -9.01 -6.40
N GLY A 21 1.96 -10.06 -6.65
CA GLY A 21 1.33 -10.85 -5.60
C GLY A 21 2.24 -11.39 -4.49
N GLN A 22 3.21 -12.24 -4.85
CA GLN A 22 4.10 -12.85 -3.85
C GLN A 22 5.14 -11.87 -3.29
N GLU A 23 5.75 -11.00 -4.12
CA GLU A 23 6.74 -10.04 -3.63
C GLU A 23 6.11 -8.94 -2.76
N LEU A 24 4.82 -8.60 -2.93
CA LEU A 24 4.14 -7.62 -2.09
C LEU A 24 3.86 -8.16 -0.68
N PHE A 25 3.54 -9.45 -0.54
CA PHE A 25 3.40 -10.09 0.77
C PHE A 25 4.75 -10.32 1.45
N GLU A 26 5.79 -10.71 0.70
CA GLU A 26 7.15 -10.86 1.26
C GLU A 26 7.80 -9.50 1.58
N HIS A 27 7.43 -8.44 0.86
CA HIS A 27 8.01 -7.10 1.00
C HIS A 27 6.93 -6.00 0.97
N PRO A 28 6.09 -5.88 2.01
CA PRO A 28 5.00 -4.89 2.07
C PRO A 28 5.49 -3.44 1.93
N LEU A 29 6.72 -3.15 2.34
CA LEU A 29 7.34 -1.84 2.16
C LEU A 29 7.56 -1.44 0.69
N ARG A 30 7.72 -2.41 -0.23
CA ARG A 30 7.85 -2.13 -1.67
C ARG A 30 6.53 -1.70 -2.27
N GLN A 31 5.41 -2.16 -1.70
CA GLN A 31 4.06 -1.79 -2.10
C GLN A 31 3.85 -0.29 -2.01
N TYR A 32 4.24 0.31 -0.88
CA TYR A 32 3.98 1.72 -0.61
C TYR A 32 4.48 2.63 -1.74
N LYS A 33 5.68 2.34 -2.26
CA LYS A 33 6.25 3.10 -3.37
C LYS A 33 5.40 3.03 -4.65
N HIS A 34 4.67 1.94 -4.86
CA HIS A 34 3.83 1.75 -6.05
C HIS A 34 2.56 2.61 -6.00
N TYR A 35 2.01 2.80 -4.80
CA TYR A 35 0.81 3.63 -4.55
C TYR A 35 1.16 5.06 -4.11
N GLY A 36 2.44 5.46 -4.18
CA GLY A 36 2.86 6.79 -3.72
C GLY A 36 2.72 7.00 -2.20
N ILE A 37 2.64 5.92 -1.44
CA ILE A 37 2.50 5.90 0.02
C ILE A 37 3.88 5.94 0.67
N SER A 38 3.97 6.67 1.78
CA SER A 38 5.16 6.81 2.62
C SER A 38 4.93 6.19 3.99
N ALA A 39 5.81 5.27 4.40
CA ALA A 39 5.77 4.71 5.74
C ALA A 39 6.44 5.64 6.75
N LEU A 40 5.71 6.01 7.80
CA LEU A 40 6.17 6.90 8.87
C LEU A 40 6.86 6.11 9.98
N LYS A 41 7.92 5.36 9.63
CA LYS A 41 8.63 4.46 10.56
C LYS A 41 9.08 5.16 11.84
N GLU A 42 9.62 6.37 11.72
CA GLU A 42 10.13 7.14 12.86
C GLU A 42 9.02 7.68 13.76
N LEU A 43 7.83 7.95 13.20
CA LEU A 43 6.69 8.49 13.94
C LEU A 43 5.80 7.39 14.50
N THR A 44 5.87 6.18 13.95
CA THR A 44 5.06 5.03 14.40
C THR A 44 5.32 4.72 15.87
N ASP A 45 6.57 4.74 16.33
CA ASP A 45 6.91 4.50 17.74
C ASP A 45 6.32 5.57 18.68
N VAL A 46 6.10 6.78 18.18
CA VAL A 46 5.54 7.91 18.96
C VAL A 46 4.01 7.89 18.91
N LEU A 47 3.44 7.61 17.73
CA LEU A 47 1.99 7.52 17.52
C LEU A 47 1.41 6.33 18.27
N GLY A 48 2.11 5.18 18.29
CA GLY A 48 1.62 3.96 18.90
C GLY A 48 0.54 3.29 18.05
N GLU A 49 -0.28 2.44 18.67
CA GLU A 49 -1.35 1.71 17.98
C GLU A 49 -2.63 2.56 17.89
N PRO A 50 -3.43 2.43 16.81
CA PRO A 50 -4.65 3.22 16.62
C PRO A 50 -5.67 3.02 17.76
N GLU A 51 -5.71 1.83 18.38
CA GLU A 51 -6.56 1.52 19.55
C GLU A 51 -6.34 2.51 20.70
N GLN A 52 -5.12 3.05 20.85
CA GLN A 52 -4.79 4.01 21.90
C GLN A 52 -5.46 5.37 21.71
N PHE A 53 -5.90 5.68 20.49
CA PHE A 53 -6.61 6.92 20.16
C PHE A 53 -8.14 6.78 20.31
N GLU A 54 -8.67 5.56 20.39
CA GLU A 54 -10.11 5.34 20.61
C GLU A 54 -10.52 5.67 22.05
N ASP A 55 -9.68 5.31 23.01
CA ASP A 55 -9.96 5.45 24.44
C ASP A 55 -9.47 6.77 25.05
N SER A 56 -8.69 7.56 24.32
CA SER A 56 -8.06 8.77 24.85
C SER A 56 -7.68 9.76 23.76
N GLU A 57 -7.77 11.07 24.07
CA GLU A 57 -7.24 12.10 23.18
C GLU A 57 -5.73 11.91 22.98
N PRO A 58 -5.21 12.19 21.77
CA PRO A 58 -3.78 12.08 21.52
C PRO A 58 -2.99 12.97 22.48
N THR A 59 -1.94 12.41 23.06
CA THR A 59 -0.99 13.17 23.86
C THR A 59 -0.33 14.27 23.02
N PRO A 60 0.22 15.34 23.63
CA PRO A 60 0.89 16.40 22.88
C PRO A 60 2.00 15.91 21.95
N GLN A 61 2.72 14.84 22.33
CA GLN A 61 3.76 14.22 21.51
C GLN A 61 3.19 13.50 20.29
N GLN A 62 2.04 12.84 20.44
CA GLN A 62 1.33 12.21 19.33
C GLN A 62 0.74 13.27 18.39
N GLN A 63 0.18 14.37 18.92
CA GLN A 63 -0.31 15.48 18.09
C GLN A 63 0.81 16.07 17.24
N GLU A 64 1.97 16.34 17.83
CA GLU A 64 3.14 16.84 17.10
C GLU A 64 3.61 15.84 16.03
N ALA A 65 3.55 14.54 16.32
CA ALA A 65 3.87 13.51 15.33
C ALA A 65 2.87 13.48 14.16
N ILE A 66 1.57 13.65 14.42
CA ILE A 66 0.53 13.76 13.39
C ILE A 66 0.76 15.01 12.54
N GLU A 67 0.96 16.17 13.17
CA GLU A 67 1.22 17.43 12.47
C GLU A 67 2.45 17.31 11.57
N ARG A 68 3.54 16.74 12.11
CA ARG A 68 4.78 16.50 11.36
C ARG A 68 4.61 15.53 10.19
N ALA A 69 3.71 14.54 10.31
CA ALA A 69 3.39 13.69 9.17
C ALA A 69 2.79 14.52 8.03
N PHE A 70 1.80 15.36 8.35
CA PHE A 70 1.09 16.21 7.38
C PHE A 70 1.91 17.40 6.87
N GLU A 71 3.03 17.78 7.50
CA GLU A 71 3.92 18.83 6.97
C GLU A 71 4.41 18.53 5.54
N SER A 72 4.65 17.25 5.24
CA SER A 72 5.15 16.81 3.94
C SER A 72 4.05 16.67 2.88
N GLN A 73 2.84 16.33 3.31
CA GLN A 73 1.68 16.09 2.46
C GLN A 73 0.40 16.51 3.21
N PRO A 74 0.06 17.81 3.21
CA PRO A 74 -1.02 18.35 4.06
C PRO A 74 -2.41 17.88 3.64
N ASP A 75 -2.59 17.53 2.37
CA ASP A 75 -3.82 16.96 1.82
C ASP A 75 -3.79 15.42 1.82
N GLY A 76 -2.79 14.81 2.45
CA GLY A 76 -2.67 13.36 2.55
C GLY A 76 -3.71 12.77 3.50
N ALA A 77 -3.94 11.47 3.35
CA ALA A 77 -4.62 10.65 4.34
C ALA A 77 -3.57 9.88 5.16
N LEU A 78 -3.76 9.89 6.47
CA LEU A 78 -2.98 9.10 7.42
C LEU A 78 -3.78 7.85 7.76
N ALA A 79 -3.18 6.67 7.57
CA ALA A 79 -3.79 5.39 7.87
C ALA A 79 -2.80 4.49 8.64
N TYR A 80 -3.33 3.51 9.36
CA TYR A 80 -2.53 2.50 10.02
C TYR A 80 -2.56 1.19 9.20
N ASP A 81 -1.38 0.66 8.87
CA ASP A 81 -1.26 -0.62 8.18
C ASP A 81 -1.02 -1.74 9.20
N GLU A 82 -2.08 -2.48 9.53
CA GLU A 82 -2.03 -3.60 10.50
C GLU A 82 -1.06 -4.71 10.07
N SER A 83 -0.84 -4.91 8.77
CA SER A 83 0.05 -5.97 8.28
C SER A 83 1.51 -5.71 8.60
N THR A 84 1.90 -4.44 8.74
CA THR A 84 3.28 -4.03 9.05
C THR A 84 3.42 -3.38 10.41
N GLY A 85 2.31 -3.01 11.04
CA GLY A 85 2.26 -2.27 12.29
C GLY A 85 2.73 -0.82 12.14
N LEU A 86 2.69 -0.24 10.93
CA LEU A 86 3.22 1.08 10.63
C LEU A 86 2.12 2.08 10.29
N TRP A 87 2.30 3.32 10.71
CA TRP A 87 1.53 4.45 10.18
C TRP A 87 2.04 4.80 8.78
N ILE A 88 1.10 5.00 7.86
CA ILE A 88 1.35 5.31 6.45
C ILE A 88 0.64 6.60 6.05
N LEU A 89 1.29 7.39 5.20
CA LEU A 89 0.79 8.66 4.67
C LEU A 89 0.81 8.61 3.14
N GLY A 90 -0.27 9.03 2.50
CA GLY A 90 -0.40 9.04 1.05
C GLY A 90 -1.71 9.67 0.61
N ASP A 91 -2.06 9.54 -0.67
CA ASP A 91 -3.41 9.90 -1.10
C ASP A 91 -4.43 8.88 -0.57
N GLY A 92 -5.60 9.35 -0.11
CA GLY A 92 -6.62 8.46 0.46
C GLY A 92 -7.16 7.44 -0.52
N ASP A 93 -7.31 7.79 -1.80
CA ASP A 93 -7.78 6.87 -2.83
C ASP A 93 -6.72 5.80 -3.14
N ASP A 94 -5.44 6.18 -3.11
CA ASP A 94 -4.34 5.25 -3.34
C ASP A 94 -4.12 4.31 -2.14
N ILE A 95 -4.30 4.79 -0.91
CA ILE A 95 -4.31 3.96 0.30
C ILE A 95 -5.46 2.95 0.24
N ASN A 96 -6.67 3.40 -0.11
CA ASN A 96 -7.83 2.52 -0.23
C ASN A 96 -7.63 1.47 -1.33
N ARG A 97 -7.08 1.87 -2.48
CA ARG A 97 -6.74 0.93 -3.57
C ARG A 97 -5.71 -0.10 -3.11
N MET A 98 -4.67 0.33 -2.37
CA MET A 98 -3.66 -0.58 -1.83
C MET A 98 -4.28 -1.65 -0.93
N PHE A 99 -5.20 -1.27 -0.03
CA PHE A 99 -5.87 -2.23 0.84
C PHE A 99 -6.82 -3.14 0.08
N ALA A 100 -7.59 -2.60 -0.87
CA ALA A 100 -8.49 -3.41 -1.71
C ALA A 100 -7.72 -4.46 -2.54
N ASP A 101 -6.58 -4.07 -3.14
CA ASP A 101 -5.75 -5.00 -3.92
C ASP A 101 -5.17 -6.12 -3.03
N ARG A 102 -4.90 -5.84 -1.73
CA ARG A 102 -4.49 -6.87 -0.77
C ARG A 102 -5.64 -7.81 -0.41
N GLU A 103 -6.82 -7.28 -0.17
CA GLU A 103 -8.01 -8.09 0.16
C GLU A 103 -8.39 -9.01 -1.00
N GLU A 104 -8.42 -8.50 -2.23
CA GLU A 104 -8.69 -9.28 -3.45
C GLU A 104 -7.66 -10.41 -3.62
N PHE A 105 -6.39 -10.12 -3.32
CA PHE A 105 -5.32 -11.12 -3.36
C PHE A 105 -5.53 -12.23 -2.32
N VAL A 106 -5.84 -11.89 -1.07
CA VAL A 106 -6.12 -12.87 0.00
C VAL A 106 -7.35 -13.70 -0.35
N GLU A 107 -8.42 -13.06 -0.82
CA GLU A 107 -9.65 -13.74 -1.21
C GLU A 107 -9.40 -14.74 -2.35
N ALA A 108 -8.61 -14.38 -3.35
CA ALA A 108 -8.25 -15.30 -4.43
C ALA A 108 -7.45 -16.52 -3.90
N LEU A 109 -6.49 -16.31 -3.00
CA LEU A 109 -5.74 -17.40 -2.36
C LEU A 109 -6.64 -18.32 -1.53
N GLU A 110 -7.56 -17.76 -0.73
CA GLU A 110 -8.51 -18.53 0.08
C GLU A 110 -9.46 -19.37 -0.77
N ASN A 111 -9.83 -18.87 -1.96
CA ASN A 111 -10.66 -19.57 -2.92
C ASN A 111 -9.89 -20.54 -3.82
N GLY A 112 -8.57 -20.69 -3.63
CA GLY A 112 -7.71 -21.53 -4.47
C GLY A 112 -7.64 -21.06 -5.92
N LEU A 113 -7.95 -19.79 -6.17
CA LEU A 113 -7.76 -19.12 -7.44
C LEU A 113 -6.33 -18.60 -7.51
N ASP A 114 -5.81 -18.52 -8.72
CA ASP A 114 -4.58 -17.78 -8.96
C ASP A 114 -4.94 -16.28 -8.89
N PRO A 115 -4.42 -15.52 -7.90
CA PRO A 115 -4.72 -14.10 -7.73
C PRO A 115 -4.27 -13.23 -8.91
N GLU A 116 -3.54 -13.79 -9.87
CA GLU A 116 -3.05 -13.08 -11.07
C GLU A 116 -3.62 -13.66 -12.39
N ALA A 117 -4.64 -14.55 -12.33
CA ALA A 117 -5.25 -15.23 -13.48
C ALA A 117 -6.17 -14.40 -14.38
#